data_AF-A0A958M8Y3-F1
#
_entry.id   AF-A0A958M8Y3-F1
#
_cell.length_a   1.000
_cell.length_b   1.000
_cell.length_c   1.000
_cell.angle_alpha   90.00
_cell.angle_beta   90.00
_cell.angle_gamma   90.00
#
_symmetry.space_group_name_H-M   'P 1'
#
loop_
_entity.id
_entity.type
_entity.pdbx_description
1 polymer ?
#
loop_
_entity_poly.entity_id
_entity_poly.type
_entity_poly.pdbx_seq_one_letter_code
_entity_poly.pdbx_strand_id
1 'polypeptide(L)'
;MKKNFLFSVCMLLLMPFAYTQDQIVEFTATPNGTVKLDGDLSAGHQLTDLSWAWSSSNACFPKTQEHLFTGNHVFYKTEIPRRSEMTIRVIPADKNANFSVYAYSGGSGALPPQL
;
A
#
# COMPACT_ATOMS: atom_id res chain seq x y z
N MET A 1 -26.63 50.03 -33.91
CA MET A 1 -27.79 49.34 -33.28
C MET A 1 -27.68 47.84 -33.56
N LYS A 2 -28.12 47.02 -32.58
CA LYS A 2 -28.18 45.53 -32.51
C LYS A 2 -26.94 44.91 -31.83
N LYS A 3 -26.96 44.64 -30.52
CA LYS A 3 -27.62 43.59 -29.71
C LYS A 3 -26.83 42.28 -29.63
N ASN A 4 -26.43 41.97 -28.39
CA ASN A 4 -26.27 40.63 -27.78
C ASN A 4 -24.97 39.90 -28.18
N PHE A 5 -24.30 39.15 -27.32
CA PHE A 5 -24.84 38.04 -26.55
C PHE A 5 -23.77 37.58 -25.51
N LEU A 6 -24.21 37.27 -24.29
CA LEU A 6 -23.38 36.64 -23.26
C LEU A 6 -22.70 35.38 -23.80
N PHE A 7 -21.40 35.23 -23.56
CA PHE A 7 -20.74 33.92 -23.58
C PHE A 7 -19.95 33.73 -22.28
N SER A 8 -20.72 33.62 -21.19
CA SER A 8 -20.29 32.90 -19.99
C SER A 8 -20.24 31.41 -20.35
N VAL A 9 -19.11 30.93 -20.86
CA VAL A 9 -18.87 29.50 -21.07
C VAL A 9 -17.71 29.08 -20.19
N CYS A 10 -18.11 28.60 -19.01
CA CYS A 10 -17.60 27.39 -18.38
C CYS A 10 -16.09 27.15 -18.58
N MET A 11 -15.30 27.83 -17.76
CA MET A 11 -13.99 27.35 -17.34
C MET A 11 -14.21 26.06 -16.54
N LEU A 12 -14.50 24.97 -17.25
CA LEU A 12 -14.46 23.61 -16.75
C LEU A 12 -13.03 23.36 -16.34
N LEU A 13 -12.80 23.54 -15.04
CA LEU A 13 -11.69 22.99 -14.29
C LEU A 13 -11.50 21.53 -14.72
N LEU A 14 -10.56 21.30 -15.65
CA LEU A 14 -9.89 20.03 -15.79
C LEU A 14 -9.02 19.88 -14.54
N MET A 15 -9.65 19.62 -13.39
CA MET A 15 -8.95 18.97 -12.29
C MET A 15 -8.49 17.63 -12.86
N PRO A 16 -7.18 17.37 -12.98
CA PRO A 16 -6.76 16.00 -13.13
C PRO A 16 -7.30 15.29 -11.88
N PHE A 17 -8.25 14.37 -12.08
CA PHE A 17 -8.49 13.34 -11.09
C PHE A 17 -7.13 12.73 -10.82
N ALA A 18 -6.57 13.01 -9.65
CA ALA A 18 -5.40 12.29 -9.18
C ALA A 18 -5.87 10.86 -8.99
N TYR A 19 -5.66 10.04 -10.02
CA TYR A 19 -5.76 8.60 -9.88
C TYR A 19 -4.66 8.21 -8.91
N THR A 20 -5.02 7.97 -7.65
CA THR A 20 -4.11 7.31 -6.71
C THR A 20 -3.95 5.89 -7.24
N GLN A 21 -2.86 5.64 -7.97
CA GLN A 21 -2.54 4.29 -8.38
C GLN A 21 -2.13 3.52 -7.13
N ASP A 22 -2.69 2.32 -6.93
CA ASP A 22 -2.15 1.33 -5.99
C ASP A 22 -0.71 1.04 -6.41
N GLN A 23 0.25 1.71 -5.76
CA GLN A 23 1.66 1.61 -6.08
C GLN A 23 2.27 0.54 -5.19
N ILE A 24 2.20 -0.70 -5.64
CA ILE A 24 3.04 -1.77 -5.09
C ILE A 24 4.48 -1.46 -5.51
N VAL A 25 5.34 -1.18 -4.54
CA VAL A 25 6.76 -0.91 -4.80
C VAL A 25 7.49 -2.25 -4.96
N GLU A 26 7.85 -2.58 -6.18
CA GLU A 26 8.65 -3.77 -6.47
C GLU A 26 10.14 -3.51 -6.27
N PHE A 27 10.86 -4.45 -5.64
CA PHE A 27 12.30 -4.40 -5.52
C PHE A 27 12.93 -5.79 -5.62
N THR A 28 14.20 -5.84 -6.01
CA THR A 28 14.97 -7.08 -6.07
C THR A 28 15.88 -7.20 -4.87
N ALA A 29 15.78 -8.30 -4.13
CA ALA A 29 16.73 -8.63 -3.08
C ALA A 29 18.00 -9.27 -3.66
N THR A 30 19.16 -8.86 -3.17
CA THR A 30 20.45 -9.48 -3.50
C THR A 30 20.96 -10.33 -2.33
N PRO A 31 21.67 -11.45 -2.59
CA PRO A 31 22.21 -12.28 -1.52
C PRO A 31 23.10 -11.47 -0.57
N ASN A 32 22.82 -11.55 0.74
CA ASN A 32 23.51 -10.79 1.81
C ASN A 32 23.46 -9.25 1.62
N GLY A 33 22.59 -8.74 0.75
CA GLY A 33 22.40 -7.32 0.51
C GLY A 33 21.40 -6.70 1.49
N THR A 34 21.43 -5.37 1.57
CA THR A 34 20.41 -4.59 2.26
C THR A 34 19.80 -3.59 1.29
N VAL A 35 18.49 -3.64 1.12
CA VAL A 35 17.72 -2.63 0.39
C VAL A 35 17.04 -1.73 1.42
N LYS A 36 17.10 -0.41 1.20
CA LYS A 36 16.42 0.59 2.03
C LYS A 36 15.38 1.28 1.17
N LEU A 37 14.15 1.34 1.67
CA LEU A 37 13.02 1.99 1.02
C LEU A 37 12.38 2.93 2.03
N ASP A 38 12.06 4.13 1.59
CA ASP A 38 11.27 5.09 2.36
C ASP A 38 9.79 4.92 2.00
N GLY A 39 8.91 5.12 2.97
CA GLY A 39 7.46 5.02 2.79
C GLY A 39 6.71 5.94 3.73
N ASP A 40 5.51 6.33 3.31
CA ASP A 40 4.60 7.19 4.07
C ASP A 40 3.18 6.60 4.02
N LEU A 41 2.61 6.30 5.19
CA LEU A 41 1.23 5.80 5.27
C LEU A 41 0.21 6.84 4.78
N SER A 42 0.52 8.13 4.82
CA SER A 42 -0.38 9.17 4.30
C SER A 42 -0.61 9.04 2.79
N ALA A 43 0.37 8.47 2.07
CA ALA A 43 0.30 8.17 0.64
C ALA A 43 -0.16 6.73 0.35
N GLY A 44 -0.42 5.93 1.38
CA GLY A 44 -0.91 4.56 1.26
C GLY A 44 -2.40 4.48 0.93
N HIS A 45 -2.88 3.26 0.72
CA HIS A 45 -4.25 2.97 0.35
C HIS A 45 -4.98 2.23 1.46
N GLN A 46 -6.22 2.63 1.73
CA GLN A 46 -7.06 1.91 2.67
C GLN A 46 -7.67 0.70 1.97
N LEU A 47 -7.42 -0.50 2.51
CA LEU A 47 -8.06 -1.71 2.01
C LEU A 47 -9.54 -1.70 2.41
N THR A 48 -10.43 -2.00 1.47
CA THR A 48 -11.87 -2.09 1.74
C THR A 48 -12.26 -3.35 2.51
N ASP A 49 -11.43 -4.39 2.45
CA ASP A 49 -11.66 -5.66 3.13
C ASP A 49 -10.34 -6.37 3.44
N LEU A 50 -10.11 -6.63 4.72
CA LEU A 50 -9.00 -7.45 5.23
C LEU A 50 -9.51 -8.72 5.94
N SER A 51 -10.81 -9.04 5.82
CA SER A 51 -11.45 -10.14 6.55
C SER A 51 -10.82 -11.51 6.27
N TRP A 52 -10.28 -11.69 5.07
CA TRP A 52 -9.58 -12.90 4.65
C TRP A 52 -8.36 -13.20 5.53
N ALA A 53 -7.71 -12.19 6.12
CA ALA A 53 -6.52 -12.35 6.94
C ALA A 53 -6.83 -12.86 8.36
N TRP A 54 -8.08 -12.73 8.83
CA TRP A 54 -8.46 -13.08 10.21
C TRP A 54 -8.74 -14.56 10.44
N SER A 55 -8.78 -15.34 9.36
CA SER A 55 -8.83 -16.80 9.44
C SER A 55 -7.41 -17.34 9.61
N SER A 56 -7.16 -18.08 10.69
CA SER A 56 -5.87 -18.76 10.91
C SER A 56 -5.54 -19.80 9.83
N SER A 57 -6.53 -20.23 9.05
CA SER A 57 -6.30 -21.07 7.86
C SER A 57 -5.69 -20.31 6.68
N ASN A 58 -5.74 -18.97 6.70
CA ASN A 58 -5.27 -18.11 5.61
C ASN A 58 -4.02 -17.32 6.00
N ALA A 59 -3.95 -16.81 7.23
CA ALA A 59 -2.81 -16.03 7.70
C ALA A 59 -2.59 -16.15 9.21
N CYS A 60 -1.35 -15.92 9.64
CA CYS A 60 -0.94 -15.91 11.04
C CYS A 60 -1.15 -14.52 11.69
N PHE A 61 -2.32 -13.90 11.50
CA PHE A 61 -2.62 -12.61 12.11
C PHE A 61 -3.19 -12.79 13.52
N PRO A 62 -2.79 -11.96 14.49
CA PRO A 62 -3.43 -11.92 15.80
C PRO A 62 -4.80 -11.22 15.65
N LYS A 63 -5.87 -12.00 15.47
CA LYS A 63 -7.24 -11.46 15.32
C LYS A 63 -7.64 -10.47 16.42
N THR A 64 -7.16 -10.66 17.64
CA THR A 64 -7.40 -9.74 18.76
C THR A 64 -6.85 -8.32 18.55
N GLN A 65 -5.98 -8.14 17.56
CA GLN A 65 -5.34 -6.87 17.19
C GLN A 65 -5.78 -6.37 15.81
N GLU A 66 -6.88 -6.88 15.26
CA GLU A 66 -7.42 -6.50 13.94
C GLU A 66 -7.50 -4.97 13.74
N HIS A 67 -7.93 -4.24 14.77
CA HIS A 67 -8.06 -2.78 14.74
C HIS A 67 -6.75 -2.04 14.39
N LEU A 68 -5.58 -2.65 14.63
CA LEU A 68 -4.28 -2.08 14.30
C LEU A 68 -3.92 -2.14 12.80
N PHE A 69 -4.75 -2.77 11.97
CA PHE A 69 -4.52 -2.98 10.54
C PHE A 69 -5.60 -2.34 9.65
N THR A 70 -6.32 -1.32 10.15
CA THR A 70 -7.48 -0.72 9.47
C THR A 70 -7.19 0.61 8.76
N GLY A 71 -5.98 1.14 8.93
CA GLY A 71 -5.54 2.42 8.35
C GLY A 71 -5.14 2.33 6.88
N ASN A 72 -4.32 3.27 6.44
CA ASN A 72 -3.68 3.19 5.13
C ASN A 72 -2.58 2.14 5.13
N HIS A 73 -2.37 1.49 3.99
CA HIS A 73 -1.39 0.44 3.78
C HIS A 73 -0.41 0.86 2.67
N VAL A 74 0.87 0.55 2.86
CA VAL A 74 1.91 0.72 1.83
C VAL A 74 2.49 -0.65 1.53
N PHE A 75 2.51 -1.03 0.25
CA PHE A 75 2.87 -2.37 -0.18
C PHE A 75 4.22 -2.41 -0.88
N TYR A 76 5.01 -3.41 -0.50
CA TYR A 76 6.28 -3.74 -1.14
C TYR A 76 6.23 -5.19 -1.60
N LYS A 77 6.80 -5.44 -2.77
CA LYS A 77 6.83 -6.79 -3.36
C LYS A 77 8.25 -7.15 -3.77
N THR A 78 8.65 -8.36 -3.40
CA THR A 78 9.93 -8.95 -3.78
C THR A 78 9.82 -10.47 -3.79
N GLU A 79 10.83 -11.13 -4.33
CA GLU A 79 10.98 -12.58 -4.26
C GLU A 79 12.03 -12.94 -3.21
N ILE A 80 11.69 -13.87 -2.31
CA ILE A 80 12.67 -14.45 -1.39
C ILE A 80 13.34 -15.62 -2.11
N PRO A 81 14.66 -15.58 -2.34
CA PRO A 81 15.35 -16.67 -3.02
C PRO A 81 15.22 -18.01 -2.28
N ARG A 82 15.25 -19.12 -3.02
CA ARG A 82 15.20 -20.47 -2.43
C ARG A 82 16.30 -20.66 -1.38
N ARG A 83 15.93 -21.23 -0.24
CA ARG A 83 16.85 -21.50 0.90
C ARG A 83 17.53 -20.24 1.44
N SER A 84 16.79 -19.14 1.49
CA SER A 84 17.24 -17.87 2.05
C SER A 84 16.27 -17.38 3.12
N GLU A 85 16.77 -16.54 4.02
CA GLU A 85 15.98 -15.80 5.00
C GLU A 85 16.05 -14.31 4.66
N MET A 86 14.92 -13.62 4.79
CA MET A 86 14.83 -12.16 4.64
C MET A 86 14.35 -11.55 5.95
N THR A 87 15.15 -10.67 6.54
CA THR A 87 14.78 -9.92 7.72
C THR A 87 14.23 -8.56 7.29
N ILE A 88 12.98 -8.27 7.67
CA ILE A 88 12.36 -6.96 7.47
C ILE A 88 12.43 -6.16 8.76
N ARG A 89 12.85 -4.89 8.67
CA ARG A 89 12.88 -3.96 9.79
C ARG A 89 12.29 -2.62 9.39
N VAL A 90 11.22 -2.22 10.07
CA VAL A 90 10.69 -0.85 10.00
C VAL A 90 11.46 0.03 10.96
N ILE A 91 11.93 1.18 10.47
CA ILE A 91 12.60 2.20 11.27
C ILE A 91 11.73 3.46 11.21
N PRO A 92 10.92 3.75 12.24
CA PRO A 92 10.11 4.96 12.29
C PRO A 92 10.94 6.24 12.19
N ALA A 93 10.53 7.16 11.33
CA ALA A 93 11.08 8.52 11.34
C ALA A 93 10.67 9.27 12.62
N ASP A 94 9.40 9.16 13.01
CA ASP A 94 8.89 9.54 14.32
C ASP A 94 8.92 8.33 15.27
N LYS A 95 9.70 8.42 16.35
CA LYS A 95 9.85 7.33 17.33
C LYS A 95 8.58 7.05 18.14
N ASN A 96 7.60 7.95 18.10
CA ASN A 96 6.31 7.77 18.77
C ASN A 96 5.24 7.19 17.83
N ALA A 97 5.54 7.06 16.54
CA ALA A 97 4.62 6.47 15.59
C ALA A 97 4.46 4.97 15.82
N ASN A 98 3.23 4.49 15.66
CA ASN A 98 2.88 3.09 15.82
C ASN A 98 2.60 2.48 14.44
N PHE A 99 3.27 1.38 14.13
CA PHE A 99 3.17 0.71 12.83
C PHE A 99 2.88 -0.77 13.03
N SER A 100 1.90 -1.25 12.27
CA SER A 100 1.67 -2.68 12.10
C SER A 100 2.44 -3.16 10.89
N VAL A 101 3.14 -4.29 11.03
CA VAL A 101 3.89 -4.92 9.96
C VAL A 101 3.33 -6.31 9.74
N TYR A 102 3.11 -6.67 8.48
CA TYR A 102 2.74 -8.01 8.07
C TYR A 102 3.38 -8.35 6.73
N ALA A 103 3.39 -9.64 6.43
CA ALA A 103 3.84 -10.16 5.14
C ALA A 103 2.77 -11.11 4.60
N TYR A 104 2.63 -11.12 3.28
CA TYR A 104 1.82 -12.08 2.56
C TYR A 104 2.74 -12.83 1.59
N SER A 105 2.65 -14.15 1.59
CA SER A 105 3.33 -15.00 0.61
C SER A 105 2.28 -15.83 -0.14
N GLY A 106 1.97 -15.39 -1.35
CA GLY A 106 1.29 -16.22 -2.32
C GLY A 106 2.34 -16.87 -3.22
N GLY A 107 2.28 -18.18 -3.41
CA GLY A 107 3.14 -18.85 -4.39
C GLY A 107 3.03 -18.16 -5.76
N SER A 108 4.14 -18.14 -6.52
CA SER A 108 4.18 -17.57 -7.88
C SER A 108 3.82 -16.08 -7.98
N GLY A 109 4.11 -15.28 -6.93
CA GLY A 109 3.95 -13.82 -6.98
C GLY A 109 2.50 -13.35 -6.84
N ALA A 110 1.61 -14.19 -6.29
CA ALA A 110 0.25 -13.79 -6.03
C ALA A 110 0.20 -12.61 -5.05
N LEU A 111 -0.74 -11.71 -5.29
CA LEU A 111 -1.03 -10.57 -4.43
C LEU A 111 -2.12 -10.96 -3.41
N PRO A 112 -2.15 -10.32 -2.23
CA PRO A 112 -3.31 -10.39 -1.36
C PRO A 112 -4.61 -10.09 -2.11
N PRO A 113 -5.73 -10.73 -1.76
CA PRO A 113 -7.03 -10.41 -2.34
C PRO A 113 -7.36 -8.91 -2.19
N GLN A 114 -7.95 -8.33 -3.24
CA GLN A 114 -8.45 -6.94 -3.25
C GLN A 114 -7.36 -5.86 -3.12
N LEU A 115 -6.15 -6.17 -3.61
CA LEU A 115 -5.12 -5.21 -4.00
C LEU A 115 -5.17 -4.88 -5.49
#